data_AF-A0A819S524-F1
#
_entry.id   AF-A0A819S524-F1
#
_cell.length_a   1.000
_cell.length_b   1.000
_cell.length_c   1.000
_cell.angle_alpha   90.00
_cell.angle_beta   90.00
_cell.angle_gamma   90.00
#
_symmetry.space_group_name_H-M   'P 1'
#
loop_
_entity.id
_entity.type
_entity.pdbx_description
1 polymer ?
#
loop_
_entity_poly.entity_id
_entity_poly.type
_entity_poly.pdbx_seq_one_letter_code
_entity_poly.pdbx_strand_id
1 'polypeptide(L)' 'QEVLKETESMISHTKSSFIKSWKEFQHVYNTANNDDTLKQSKEYEEAQKIYDELNKAHQEDRLVQA' A
#
# COMPACT_ATOMS: atom_id res chain seq x y z
N GLN A 1 10.53 -0.89 30.04
CA GLN A 1 11.50 -0.95 28.92
C GLN A 1 11.21 -2.10 27.97
N GLU A 2 10.79 -3.27 28.45
CA GLU A 2 10.38 -4.41 27.60
C GLU A 2 9.15 -4.11 26.72
N VAL A 3 8.09 -3.54 27.29
CA VAL A 3 6.88 -3.10 26.55
C VAL A 3 7.20 -2.11 25.43
N LEU A 4 8.17 -1.21 25.64
CA LEU A 4 8.61 -0.26 24.59
C LEU A 4 9.26 -1.00 23.42
N LYS A 5 10.14 -1.96 23.70
CA LYS A 5 10.80 -2.78 22.66
C LYS A 5 9.81 -3.65 21.90
N GLU A 6 8.81 -4.22 22.58
CA GLU A 6 7.73 -4.97 21.93
C GLU A 6 6.90 -4.07 21.03
N THR A 7 6.55 -2.87 21.49
CA THR A 7 5.81 -1.88 20.70
C THR A 7 6.59 -1.46 19.45
N GLU A 8 7.90 -1.17 19.59
CA GLU A 8 8.79 -0.86 18.46
C GLU A 8 8.87 -2.00 17.44
N SER A 9 8.96 -3.24 17.92
CA SER A 9 8.96 -4.45 17.08
C SER A 9 7.65 -4.61 16.31
N MET A 10 6.50 -4.42 16.98
CA MET A 10 5.18 -4.47 16.35
C MET A 10 5.01 -3.39 15.28
N ILE A 11 5.47 -2.16 15.55
CA ILE A 11 5.45 -1.07 14.56
C ILE A 11 6.31 -1.45 13.35
N SER A 12 7.54 -1.92 13.57
CA SER A 12 8.44 -2.34 12.49
C SER A 12 7.83 -3.46 11.63
N HIS A 13 7.25 -4.47 12.27
CA HIS A 13 6.59 -5.58 11.60
C HIS A 13 5.39 -5.11 10.76
N THR A 14 4.53 -4.27 11.33
CA THR A 14 3.35 -3.73 10.66
C THR A 14 3.75 -2.90 9.44
N LYS A 15 4.79 -2.06 9.56
CA LYS A 15 5.33 -1.28 8.43
C LYS A 15 5.84 -2.18 7.31
N SER A 16 6.61 -3.22 7.65
CA SER A 16 7.13 -4.17 6.66
C SER A 16 5.99 -4.87 5.89
N SER A 17 4.98 -5.35 6.62
CA SER A 17 3.80 -5.99 6.04
C SER A 17 3.02 -5.03 5.15
N PHE A 18 2.81 -3.77 5.57
CA PHE A 18 2.18 -2.74 4.74
C PHE A 18 2.93 -2.50 3.43
N ILE A 19 4.25 -2.31 3.48
CA ILE A 19 5.07 -2.07 2.28
C ILE A 19 4.99 -3.27 1.31
N LYS A 20 4.97 -4.49 1.84
CA LYS A 20 4.85 -5.70 1.02
C LYS A 20 3.49 -5.76 0.32
N SER A 21 2.40 -5.61 1.07
CA SER A 21 1.04 -5.61 0.50
C SER A 21 0.82 -4.46 -0.49
N TRP A 22 1.40 -3.29 -0.23
CA TRP A 22 1.38 -2.15 -1.16
C TRP A 22 2.04 -2.50 -2.50
N LYS A 23 3.22 -3.12 -2.48
CA LYS A 23 3.92 -3.52 -3.72
C LYS A 23 3.15 -4.57 -4.51
N GLU A 24 2.56 -5.55 -3.83
CA GLU A 24 1.73 -6.59 -4.44
C GLU A 24 0.49 -5.96 -5.10
N PHE A 25 -0.20 -5.07 -4.38
CA PHE A 25 -1.36 -4.35 -4.92
C PHE A 25 -0.98 -3.46 -6.11
N GLN A 26 0.10 -2.67 -6.01
CA GLN A 26 0.60 -1.84 -7.10
C GLN A 26 0.90 -2.66 -8.36
N HIS A 27 1.44 -3.87 -8.22
CA HIS A 27 1.71 -4.74 -9.36
C HIS A 27 0.42 -5.20 -10.06
N VAL A 28 -0.59 -5.63 -9.30
CA VAL A 28 -1.89 -6.04 -9.83
C VAL A 28 -2.62 -4.85 -10.47
N TYR A 29 -2.64 -3.70 -9.78
CA TYR A 29 -3.25 -2.48 -10.29
C TYR A 29 -2.60 -2.02 -11.60
N ASN A 30 -1.27 -1.99 -11.69
CA ASN A 30 -0.57 -1.59 -12.91
C ASN A 30 -0.85 -2.55 -14.08
N THR A 31 -1.04 -3.84 -13.79
CA THR A 31 -1.43 -4.82 -14.80
C THR A 31 -2.83 -4.50 -15.32
N ALA A 32 -3.79 -4.24 -14.44
CA ALA A 32 -5.15 -3.85 -14.80
C ALA A 32 -5.22 -2.48 -15.51
N ASN A 33 -4.40 -1.51 -15.10
CA ASN A 33 -4.31 -0.18 -15.70
C ASN A 33 -3.67 -0.20 -17.10
N ASN A 34 -3.02 -1.29 -17.51
CA ASN A 34 -2.53 -1.45 -18.88
C ASN A 34 -3.52 -2.20 -19.79
N ASP A 35 -4.67 -2.64 -19.27
CA ASP A 35 -5.73 -3.32 -20.02
C ASP A 35 -7.00 -2.47 -20.06
N ASP A 36 -7.32 -1.92 -21.24
CA ASP A 36 -8.48 -1.05 -21.42
C ASP A 36 -9.84 -1.76 -21.23
N THR A 37 -9.87 -3.09 -21.33
CA THR A 37 -11.06 -3.90 -21.03
C THR A 37 -11.33 -3.91 -19.53
N LEU A 38 -10.27 -4.04 -18.72
CA LEU A 38 -10.38 -4.07 -17.26
C LEU A 38 -10.70 -2.69 -16.68
N LYS A 39 -10.21 -1.61 -17.30
CA LYS A 39 -10.49 -0.23 -16.85
C LYS A 39 -11.97 0.15 -16.78
N GLN A 40 -12.82 -0.54 -17.53
CA GLN A 40 -14.25 -0.27 -17.57
C GLN A 40 -15.04 -1.03 -16.48
N SER A 41 -14.38 -1.93 -15.75
CA SER A 41 -15.01 -2.72 -14.70
C SER A 41 -15.16 -1.92 -13.40
N LYS A 42 -16.17 -2.26 -12.60
CA LYS A 42 -16.38 -1.65 -11.28
C LYS A 42 -15.23 -2.00 -10.32
N GLU A 43 -14.70 -3.20 -10.45
CA GLU A 43 -13.56 -3.67 -9.67
C GLU A 43 -12.31 -2.83 -9.93
N TYR A 44 -12.11 -2.34 -11.15
CA TYR A 44 -11.03 -1.42 -11.46
C TYR A 44 -11.23 -0.05 -10.80
N GLU A 45 -12.45 0.49 -10.82
CA GLU A 45 -12.75 1.77 -10.14
C GLU A 45 -12.49 1.67 -8.62
N GLU A 46 -12.88 0.55 -8.01
CA GLU A 46 -12.58 0.26 -6.60
C GLU A 46 -11.08 0.11 -6.36
N ALA A 47 -10.38 -0.62 -7.22
CA ALA A 47 -8.93 -0.79 -7.14
C ALA A 47 -8.19 0.55 -7.29
N GLN A 48 -8.66 1.45 -8.14
CA GLN A 48 -8.10 2.79 -8.29
C GLN A 48 -8.23 3.63 -7.01
N LYS A 49 -9.40 3.62 -6.36
CA LYS A 49 -9.60 4.33 -5.09
C LYS A 49 -8.66 3.80 -4.01
N ILE A 50 -8.54 2.48 -3.90
CA ILE A 50 -7.63 1.82 -2.96
C ILE A 50 -6.17 2.17 -3.30
N TYR A 51 -5.81 2.18 -4.58
CA TYR A 51 -4.48 2.57 -5.04
C TYR A 51 -4.12 3.99 -4.59
N ASP A 52 -5.01 4.94 -4.81
CA ASP A 52 -4.77 6.35 -4.49
C ASP A 52 -4.62 6.57 -2.99
N GLU A 53 -5.46 5.93 -2.16
CA GLU A 53 -5.38 5.98 -0.70
C GLU A 53 -4.06 5.41 -0.18
N LEU A 54 -3.68 4.23 -0.65
CA LEU A 54 -2.46 3.56 -0.21
C LEU A 54 -1.20 4.27 -0.74
N ASN A 55 -1.22 4.83 -1.95
CA ASN A 55 -0.10 5.60 -2.51
C ASN A 55 0.15 6.86 -1.68
N LYS A 56 -0.92 7.55 -1.27
CA LYS A 56 -0.83 8.71 -0.38
C LYS A 56 -0.19 8.33 0.96
N ALA A 57 -0.68 7.28 1.62
CA ALA A 57 -0.11 6.79 2.87
C ALA A 57 1.38 6.40 2.73
N HIS A 58 1.76 5.75 1.63
CA HIS A 58 3.14 5.39 1.34
C HIS A 58 4.05 6.61 1.03
N GLN A 59 3.52 7.66 0.41
CA GLN A 59 4.26 8.90 0.19
C GLN A 59 4.47 9.68 1.50
N GLU A 60 3.44 9.75 2.35
CA GLU A 60 3.52 10.40 3.66
C GLU A 60 4.56 9.71 4.56
N ASP A 61 4.58 8.38 4.64
CA ASP A 61 5.60 7.64 5.42
C ASP A 61 7.02 7.84 4.85
N ARG A 62 7.19 7.91 3.51
CA ARG A 62 8.50 8.23 2.90
C ARG A 62 8.99 9.63 3.25
N LEU A 63 8.11 10.64 3.27
CA LEU A 63 8.47 12.01 3.63
C LEU A 63 8.85 12.15 5.10
N VAL A 64 8.23 11.36 5.98
CA VAL A 64 8.57 11.34 7.43
C VAL A 64 9.93 10.69 7.68
N GLN A 65 10.40 9.83 6.79
CA GLN A 65 11.68 9.11 6.91
C GLN A 65 12.86 9.77 6.16
N ALA A 66 12.61 10.81 5.35
CA ALA A 66 13.62 11.53 4.57
C ALA A 66 14.20 12.73 5.33
#